data_AF-A0A8X6YGH0-F1
#
_entry.id   AF-A0A8X6YGH0-F1
#
_cell.length_a   1.000
_cell.length_b   1.000
_cell.length_c   1.000
_cell.angle_alpha   90.00
_cell.angle_beta   90.00
_cell.angle_gamma   90.00
#
_symmetry.space_group_name_H-M   'P 1'
#
loop_
_entity.id
_entity.type
_entity.pdbx_description
1 polymer ?
#
loop_
_entity_poly.entity_id
_entity_poly.type
_entity_poly.pdbx_seq_one_letter_code
_entity_poly.pdbx_strand_id
1 'polypeptide(L)'
;MNEIVQPDSKLIDLRKIITGSENYEKGFVKGLLYMVIKEREKGERETEGEREKAKTEFELEELRLQNFNIKTESNHLNSDTMDMHNERWVSTLRGVGVNDFEKLEDLFITEQLKKGISATTQEHLVDDWSNLINPKELADELDAYENGREEKQKRGYHLQMME
;
A
#
# COMPACT_ATOMS: atom_id res chain seq x y z
N MET A 1 57.13 34.40 9.88
CA MET A 1 56.22 35.55 9.62
C MET A 1 54.82 34.96 9.54
N ASN A 2 53.92 35.31 10.46
CA ASN A 2 52.56 34.76 10.48
C ASN A 2 51.65 35.65 9.62
N GLU A 3 51.29 35.19 8.42
CA GLU A 3 50.28 35.86 7.60
C GLU A 3 48.88 35.68 8.21
N ILE A 4 48.23 36.80 8.53
CA ILE A 4 46.88 36.85 9.10
C ILE A 4 45.87 36.62 7.98
N VAL A 5 45.02 35.60 8.13
CA VAL A 5 43.92 35.30 7.21
C VAL A 5 42.87 36.41 7.26
N GLN A 6 42.61 37.11 6.15
CA GLN A 6 41.54 38.11 6.05
C GLN A 6 40.21 37.47 5.61
N PRO A 7 39.05 37.96 6.09
CA PRO A 7 37.73 37.33 5.86
C PRO A 7 37.28 37.24 4.40
N ASP A 8 37.82 38.08 3.52
CA ASP A 8 37.52 38.18 2.08
C ASP A 8 38.55 37.49 1.17
N SER A 9 39.55 36.82 1.76
CA SER A 9 40.61 36.13 1.02
C SER A 9 40.02 35.04 0.12
N LYS A 10 40.49 34.98 -1.13
CA LYS A 10 40.06 33.93 -2.06
C LYS A 10 40.51 32.57 -1.55
N LEU A 11 39.71 31.54 -1.85
CA LEU A 11 39.97 30.15 -1.46
C LEU A 11 41.38 29.66 -1.85
N ILE A 12 41.89 30.10 -3.00
CA ILE A 12 43.25 29.76 -3.48
C ILE A 12 44.32 30.35 -2.55
N ASP A 13 44.11 31.57 -2.06
CA ASP A 13 45.07 32.28 -1.21
C ASP A 13 45.05 31.69 0.21
N LEU A 14 43.85 31.40 0.74
CA LEU A 14 43.68 30.67 2.00
C LEU A 14 44.38 29.31 1.99
N ARG A 15 44.25 28.55 0.89
CA ARG A 15 44.91 27.25 0.73
C ARG A 15 46.42 27.39 0.78
N LYS A 16 47.00 28.40 0.12
CA LYS A 16 48.45 28.64 0.12
C LYS A 16 48.94 28.99 1.53
N ILE A 17 48.22 29.86 2.24
CA ILE A 17 48.54 30.26 3.61
C ILE A 17 48.50 29.05 4.56
N ILE A 18 47.44 28.24 4.49
CA ILE A 18 47.28 27.06 5.35
C ILE A 18 48.36 26.01 5.04
N THR A 19 48.60 25.71 3.76
CA THR A 19 49.58 24.68 3.38
C THR A 19 51.03 25.11 3.53
N GLY A 20 51.29 26.42 3.58
CA GLY A 20 52.61 27.00 3.86
C GLY A 20 52.89 27.23 5.35
N SER A 21 51.92 26.99 6.24
CA SER A 21 52.09 27.12 7.69
C SER A 21 53.00 26.02 8.24
N GLU A 22 53.93 26.37 9.14
CA GLU A 22 54.79 25.40 9.84
C GLU A 22 53.99 24.41 10.70
N ASN A 23 52.78 24.80 11.12
CA ASN A 23 51.86 23.97 11.89
C ASN A 23 51.00 23.05 11.01
N TYR A 24 51.10 23.15 9.69
CA TYR A 24 50.35 22.28 8.77
C TYR A 24 51.04 20.93 8.62
N GLU A 25 50.50 19.93 9.31
CA GLU A 25 51.02 18.57 9.23
C GLU A 25 50.41 17.81 8.05
N LYS A 26 51.08 17.88 6.90
CA LYS A 26 50.66 17.20 5.66
C LYS A 26 50.45 15.69 5.83
N GLY A 27 51.26 15.04 6.68
CA GLY A 27 51.14 13.61 6.99
C GLY A 27 49.84 13.29 7.72
N PHE A 28 49.52 14.06 8.75
CA PHE A 28 48.27 13.95 9.50
C PHE A 28 47.04 14.18 8.62
N VAL A 29 47.03 15.23 7.79
CA VAL A 29 45.91 15.52 6.88
C VAL A 29 45.72 14.41 5.85
N LYS A 30 46.81 13.84 5.31
CA LYS A 30 46.74 12.65 4.46
C LYS A 30 46.21 11.42 5.20
N GLY A 31 46.59 11.25 6.47
CA GLY A 31 46.07 10.18 7.33
C GLY A 31 44.57 10.30 7.57
N LEU A 32 44.06 11.51 7.83
CA LEU A 32 42.64 11.79 7.93
C LEU A 32 41.90 11.48 6.61
N LEU A 33 42.46 11.89 5.47
CA LEU A 33 41.88 11.60 4.16
C LEU A 33 41.82 10.08 3.89
N TYR A 34 42.90 9.35 4.19
CA TYR A 34 42.94 7.90 4.05
C TYR A 34 41.90 7.21 4.95
N MET A 35 41.75 7.68 6.19
CA MET A 35 40.74 7.17 7.11
C MET A 35 39.33 7.39 6.57
N VAL A 36 39.01 8.59 6.06
CA VAL A 36 37.70 8.89 5.44
C VAL A 36 37.43 8.02 4.21
N ILE A 37 38.43 7.83 3.33
CA ILE A 37 38.28 6.97 2.15
C ILE A 37 38.02 5.53 2.58
N LYS A 38 38.80 5.00 3.53
CA LYS A 38 38.66 3.63 4.02
C LYS A 38 37.30 3.38 4.68
N GLU A 39 36.79 4.33 5.45
CA GLU A 39 35.45 4.24 6.04
C GLU A 39 34.36 4.30 4.96
N ARG A 40 34.52 5.11 3.90
CA ARG A 40 33.58 5.12 2.77
C ARG A 40 33.60 3.81 2.00
N GLU A 41 34.77 3.28 1.68
CA GLU A 41 34.90 1.97 1.01
C GLU A 41 34.35 0.83 1.88
N LYS A 42 34.49 0.93 3.20
CA LYS A 42 33.91 -0.03 4.16
C LYS A 42 32.39 0.08 4.16
N GLY A 43 31.84 1.30 4.23
CA GLY A 43 30.40 1.52 4.13
C GLY A 43 29.84 1.06 2.79
N GLU A 44 30.53 1.31 1.68
CA GLU A 44 30.14 0.82 0.36
C GLU A 44 30.16 -0.72 0.30
N ARG A 45 31.22 -1.37 0.81
CA ARG A 45 31.28 -2.84 0.90
C ARG A 45 30.22 -3.43 1.83
N GLU A 46 29.87 -2.74 2.92
CA GLU A 46 28.79 -3.15 3.82
C GLU A 46 27.43 -3.00 3.13
N THR A 47 27.17 -1.88 2.46
CA THR A 47 25.92 -1.67 1.71
C THR A 47 25.79 -2.62 0.52
N GLU A 48 26.87 -2.90 -0.19
CA GLU A 48 26.88 -3.85 -1.29
C GLU A 48 26.74 -5.28 -0.77
N GLY A 49 27.41 -5.61 0.34
CA GLY A 49 27.22 -6.88 1.04
C GLY A 49 25.80 -7.06 1.57
N GLU A 50 25.14 -6.00 2.03
CA GLU A 50 23.73 -6.00 2.44
C GLU A 50 22.79 -6.13 1.24
N ARG A 51 23.08 -5.46 0.11
CA ARG A 51 22.32 -5.62 -1.13
C ARG A 51 22.46 -7.02 -1.71
N GLU A 52 23.66 -7.58 -1.70
CA GLU A 52 23.94 -8.93 -2.19
C GLU A 52 23.32 -9.98 -1.25
N LYS A 53 23.38 -9.75 0.07
CA LYS A 53 22.62 -10.54 1.05
C LYS A 53 21.11 -10.43 0.83
N ALA A 54 20.56 -9.23 0.62
CA ALA A 54 19.14 -9.03 0.36
C ALA A 54 18.72 -9.68 -0.96
N LYS A 55 19.58 -9.64 -1.98
CA LYS A 55 19.35 -10.29 -3.27
C LYS A 55 19.38 -11.81 -3.15
N THR A 56 20.38 -12.37 -2.46
CA THR A 56 20.47 -13.81 -2.20
C THR A 56 19.36 -14.29 -1.27
N GLU A 57 18.96 -13.49 -0.29
CA GLU A 57 17.82 -13.76 0.58
C GLU A 57 16.49 -13.69 -0.18
N PHE A 58 16.32 -12.73 -1.08
CA PHE A 58 15.17 -12.65 -1.97
C PHE A 58 15.08 -13.84 -2.93
N GLU A 59 16.19 -14.22 -3.58
CA GLU A 59 16.25 -15.42 -4.44
C GLU A 59 15.98 -16.70 -3.63
N LEU A 60 16.50 -16.79 -2.41
CA LEU A 60 16.22 -17.91 -1.51
C LEU A 60 14.77 -17.92 -1.05
N GLU A 61 14.16 -16.76 -0.81
CA GLU A 61 12.75 -16.64 -0.44
C GLU A 61 11.84 -16.96 -1.62
N GLU A 62 12.20 -16.59 -2.85
CA GLU A 62 11.52 -17.01 -4.07
C GLU A 62 11.56 -18.53 -4.23
N LEU A 63 12.74 -19.14 -4.06
CA LEU A 63 12.89 -20.59 -4.06
C LEU A 63 12.12 -21.24 -2.90
N ARG A 64 12.05 -20.61 -1.73
CA ARG A 64 11.25 -21.09 -0.60
C ARG A 64 9.78 -21.00 -0.92
N LEU A 65 9.28 -19.94 -1.55
CA LEU A 65 7.88 -19.80 -1.97
C LEU A 65 7.53 -20.80 -3.07
N GLN A 66 8.43 -21.07 -4.02
CA GLN A 66 8.24 -22.12 -5.02
C GLN A 66 8.21 -23.51 -4.36
N ASN A 67 9.17 -23.80 -3.48
CA ASN A 67 9.19 -25.05 -2.71
C ASN A 67 8.05 -25.13 -1.69
N PHE A 68 7.56 -24.00 -1.19
CA PHE A 68 6.40 -23.89 -0.32
C PHE A 68 5.16 -24.16 -1.15
N ASN A 69 4.95 -23.61 -2.35
CA ASN A 69 3.89 -24.01 -3.27
C ASN A 69 3.91 -25.52 -3.55
N ILE A 70 5.10 -26.09 -3.81
CA ILE A 70 5.29 -27.53 -3.98
C ILE A 70 4.98 -28.33 -2.68
N LYS A 71 5.12 -27.70 -1.50
CA LYS A 71 4.82 -28.29 -0.17
C LYS A 71 3.44 -27.92 0.40
N THR A 72 2.76 -26.88 -0.07
CA THR A 72 1.45 -26.39 0.38
C THR A 72 0.32 -26.88 -0.48
N GLU A 73 0.61 -27.31 -1.72
CA GLU A 73 -0.16 -28.42 -2.31
C GLU A 73 -0.20 -29.64 -1.35
N SER A 74 0.73 -29.71 -0.40
CA SER A 74 0.78 -30.76 0.62
C SER A 74 0.44 -30.34 2.06
N ASN A 75 0.15 -29.07 2.44
CA ASN A 75 -0.41 -28.71 3.76
C ASN A 75 -0.84 -27.21 3.91
N HIS A 76 -2.13 -27.01 4.19
CA HIS A 76 -2.92 -25.79 4.42
C HIS A 76 -2.63 -25.00 5.73
N LEU A 77 -3.14 -23.76 5.78
CA LEU A 77 -3.57 -22.92 6.94
C LEU A 77 -2.84 -21.58 7.16
N ASN A 78 -3.25 -20.58 6.35
CA ASN A 78 -3.58 -19.19 6.72
C ASN A 78 -3.63 -18.23 5.49
N SER A 79 -3.33 -18.73 4.29
CA SER A 79 -3.48 -18.03 3.00
C SER A 79 -4.92 -18.02 2.50
N ASP A 80 -5.65 -19.09 2.77
CA ASP A 80 -6.90 -19.43 2.06
C ASP A 80 -8.03 -18.44 2.29
N THR A 81 -8.08 -17.81 3.47
CA THR A 81 -9.14 -16.85 3.78
C THR A 81 -8.91 -15.50 3.08
N MET A 82 -7.66 -15.04 3.01
CA MET A 82 -7.30 -13.78 2.33
C MET A 82 -7.34 -13.96 0.81
N ASP A 83 -6.86 -15.11 0.33
CA ASP A 83 -6.89 -15.48 -1.09
C ASP A 83 -8.32 -15.66 -1.58
N MET A 84 -9.21 -16.31 -0.81
CA MET A 84 -10.63 -16.46 -1.19
C MET A 84 -11.36 -15.11 -1.28
N HIS A 85 -11.09 -14.17 -0.38
CA HIS A 85 -11.68 -12.83 -0.47
C HIS A 85 -11.18 -12.08 -1.70
N ASN A 86 -9.87 -12.15 -1.99
CA ASN A 86 -9.29 -11.51 -3.17
C ASN A 86 -9.75 -12.16 -4.48
N GLU A 87 -9.82 -13.50 -4.54
CA GLU A 87 -10.31 -14.23 -5.70
C GLU A 87 -11.79 -13.93 -5.98
N ARG A 88 -12.63 -13.86 -4.94
CA ARG A 88 -14.03 -13.47 -5.09
C ARG A 88 -14.14 -12.05 -5.64
N TRP A 89 -13.37 -11.10 -5.10
CA TRP A 89 -13.33 -9.72 -5.60
C TRP A 89 -12.84 -9.66 -7.05
N VAL A 90 -11.75 -10.35 -7.39
CA VAL A 90 -11.20 -10.41 -8.75
C VAL A 90 -12.18 -11.08 -9.73
N SER A 91 -12.93 -12.08 -9.28
CA SER A 91 -13.98 -12.73 -10.07
C SER A 91 -15.16 -11.79 -10.33
N THR A 92 -15.62 -11.04 -9.32
CA THR A 92 -16.67 -10.02 -9.49
C THR A 92 -16.23 -8.94 -10.48
N LEU A 93 -15.00 -8.42 -10.36
CA LEU A 93 -14.47 -7.41 -11.27
C LEU A 93 -14.45 -7.89 -12.73
N ARG A 94 -14.09 -9.16 -12.96
CA ARG A 94 -14.12 -9.77 -14.31
C ARG A 94 -15.55 -10.01 -14.81
N GLY A 95 -16.46 -10.44 -13.95
CA GLY A 95 -17.86 -10.71 -14.31
C GLY A 95 -18.65 -9.44 -14.63
N VAL A 96 -18.33 -8.34 -13.96
CA VAL A 96 -18.97 -7.02 -14.14
C VAL A 96 -18.37 -6.22 -15.31
N GLY A 97 -17.17 -6.58 -15.78
CA GLY A 97 -16.51 -5.88 -16.89
C GLY A 97 -16.02 -4.48 -16.50
N VAL A 98 -15.60 -4.28 -15.26
CA VAL A 98 -15.05 -3.00 -14.78
C VAL A 98 -13.77 -2.68 -15.55
N ASN A 99 -13.79 -1.61 -16.34
CA ASN A 99 -12.71 -1.22 -17.24
C ASN A 99 -12.22 0.23 -17.06
N ASP A 100 -12.83 0.99 -16.16
CA ASP A 100 -12.49 2.37 -15.83
C ASP A 100 -12.54 2.58 -14.30
N PHE A 101 -11.94 3.68 -13.84
CA PHE A 101 -11.81 3.98 -12.41
C PHE A 101 -13.17 4.34 -11.81
N GLU A 102 -14.00 5.05 -12.56
CA GLU A 102 -15.33 5.47 -12.16
C GLU A 102 -16.23 4.27 -11.85
N LYS A 103 -16.25 3.22 -12.68
CA LYS A 103 -17.01 1.99 -12.38
C LYS A 103 -16.43 1.20 -11.21
N LEU A 104 -15.12 1.26 -11.02
CA LEU A 104 -14.47 0.62 -9.87
C LEU A 104 -14.88 1.32 -8.57
N GLU A 105 -14.93 2.65 -8.58
CA GLU A 105 -15.38 3.48 -7.46
C GLU A 105 -16.86 3.22 -7.15
N ASP A 106 -17.73 3.23 -8.17
CA ASP A 106 -19.16 2.91 -8.03
C ASP A 106 -19.37 1.51 -7.44
N LEU A 107 -18.65 0.50 -7.95
CA LEU A 107 -18.73 -0.86 -7.42
C LEU A 107 -18.26 -0.91 -5.97
N PHE A 108 -17.16 -0.23 -5.63
CA PHE A 108 -16.64 -0.24 -4.27
C PHE A 108 -17.62 0.40 -3.29
N ILE A 109 -18.20 1.54 -3.63
CA ILE A 109 -19.21 2.22 -2.80
C ILE A 109 -20.44 1.33 -2.64
N THR A 110 -20.93 0.74 -3.74
CA THR A 110 -22.08 -0.18 -3.73
C THR A 110 -21.84 -1.39 -2.83
N GLU A 111 -20.66 -2.02 -2.90
CA GLU A 111 -20.30 -3.15 -2.05
C GLU A 111 -20.18 -2.78 -0.56
N GLN A 112 -19.71 -1.56 -0.23
CA GLN A 112 -19.73 -1.10 1.16
C GLN A 112 -21.16 -0.82 1.65
N LEU A 113 -22.03 -0.24 0.81
CA LEU A 113 -23.45 -0.03 1.15
C LEU A 113 -24.17 -1.36 1.38
N LYS A 114 -23.90 -2.37 0.54
CA LYS A 114 -24.44 -3.75 0.70
C LYS A 114 -24.12 -4.36 2.06
N LYS A 115 -22.94 -4.10 2.64
CA LYS A 115 -22.57 -4.59 3.97
C LYS A 115 -23.37 -3.96 5.12
N GLY A 116 -23.97 -2.80 4.90
CA GLY A 116 -24.82 -2.12 5.88
C GLY A 116 -26.30 -2.55 5.82
N ILE A 117 -26.70 -3.32 4.81
CA ILE A 117 -28.08 -3.71 4.58
C ILE A 117 -28.39 -5.00 5.36
N SER A 118 -29.56 -5.05 6.00
CA SER A 118 -30.00 -6.23 6.73
C SER A 118 -30.27 -7.42 5.79
N ALA A 119 -29.99 -8.65 6.24
CA ALA A 119 -30.22 -9.87 5.46
C ALA A 119 -31.69 -9.99 4.97
N THR A 120 -32.64 -9.51 5.79
CA THR A 120 -34.06 -9.44 5.43
C THR A 120 -34.35 -8.54 4.23
N THR A 121 -33.65 -7.40 4.11
CA THR A 121 -33.80 -6.50 2.95
C THR A 121 -33.12 -7.10 1.72
N GLN A 122 -31.97 -7.73 1.90
CA GLN A 122 -31.23 -8.40 0.85
C GLN A 122 -32.00 -9.59 0.25
N GLU A 123 -32.73 -10.38 1.05
CA GLU A 123 -33.55 -11.51 0.58
C GLU A 123 -34.64 -11.10 -0.42
N HIS A 124 -35.08 -9.85 -0.40
CA HIS A 124 -36.08 -9.34 -1.32
C HIS A 124 -35.50 -8.87 -2.66
N LEU A 125 -34.19 -8.67 -2.76
CA LEU A 125 -33.49 -8.16 -3.94
C LEU A 125 -32.55 -9.21 -4.56
N VAL A 126 -32.65 -10.48 -4.16
CA VAL A 126 -31.66 -11.54 -4.48
C VAL A 126 -31.39 -11.69 -5.98
N ASP A 127 -32.42 -11.57 -6.83
CA ASP A 127 -32.29 -11.76 -8.27
C ASP A 127 -31.45 -10.66 -8.94
N ASP A 128 -31.56 -9.42 -8.45
CA ASP A 128 -30.84 -8.26 -8.99
C ASP A 128 -29.60 -7.89 -8.15
N TRP A 129 -29.44 -8.48 -6.96
CA TRP A 129 -28.40 -8.16 -5.99
C TRP A 129 -26.98 -8.25 -6.56
N SER A 130 -26.75 -9.21 -7.46
CA SER A 130 -25.44 -9.41 -8.10
C SER A 130 -25.17 -8.44 -9.25
N ASN A 131 -26.23 -7.82 -9.80
CA ASN A 131 -26.15 -6.88 -10.93
C ASN A 131 -26.12 -5.41 -10.48
N LEU A 132 -26.49 -5.13 -9.22
CA LEU A 132 -26.40 -3.78 -8.63
C LEU A 132 -24.94 -3.40 -8.41
N ILE A 133 -24.40 -2.63 -9.35
CA ILE A 133 -23.02 -2.13 -9.37
C ILE A 133 -22.98 -0.61 -9.10
N ASN A 134 -24.10 0.07 -9.36
CA ASN A 134 -24.21 1.51 -9.20
C ASN A 134 -24.83 1.85 -7.82
N PRO A 135 -24.20 2.75 -7.05
CA PRO A 135 -24.66 3.07 -5.70
C PRO A 135 -25.99 3.83 -5.70
N LYS A 136 -26.29 4.56 -6.77
CA LYS A 136 -27.55 5.28 -6.94
C LYS A 136 -28.70 4.33 -7.26
N GLU A 137 -28.48 3.36 -8.14
CA GLU A 137 -29.49 2.33 -8.45
C GLU A 137 -29.81 1.50 -7.20
N LEU A 138 -28.80 1.16 -6.40
CA LEU A 138 -29.00 0.50 -5.11
C LEU A 138 -29.81 1.37 -4.13
N ALA A 139 -29.55 2.67 -4.07
CA ALA A 139 -30.31 3.59 -3.22
C ALA A 139 -31.78 3.71 -3.66
N ASP A 140 -32.03 3.85 -4.97
CA ASP A 140 -33.38 3.96 -5.52
C ASP A 140 -34.21 2.69 -5.22
N GLU A 141 -33.62 1.50 -5.32
CA GLU A 141 -34.27 0.22 -4.98
C GLU A 141 -34.54 0.07 -3.47
N LEU A 142 -33.63 0.54 -2.63
CA LEU A 142 -33.83 0.55 -1.17
C LEU A 142 -34.96 1.49 -0.77
N ASP A 143 -34.99 2.70 -1.35
CA ASP A 143 -36.05 3.68 -1.13
C ASP A 143 -37.41 3.13 -1.61
N ALA A 144 -37.45 2.45 -2.76
CA ALA A 144 -38.65 1.80 -3.26
C ALA A 144 -39.15 0.69 -2.32
N TYR A 145 -38.24 -0.13 -1.80
CA TYR A 145 -38.56 -1.18 -0.82
C TYR A 145 -39.06 -0.60 0.51
N GLU A 146 -38.40 0.42 1.06
CA GLU A 146 -38.79 1.07 2.30
C GLU A 146 -40.16 1.75 2.18
N ASN A 147 -40.41 2.46 1.09
CA ASN A 147 -41.69 3.13 0.83
C ASN A 147 -42.83 2.10 0.67
N GLY A 148 -42.58 0.98 -0.02
CA GLY A 148 -43.56 -0.12 -0.15
C GLY A 148 -43.82 -0.86 1.16
N ARG A 149 -42.83 -0.95 2.04
CA ARG A 149 -42.95 -1.53 3.39
C ARG A 149 -43.79 -0.64 4.30
N GLU A 150 -43.53 0.67 4.30
CA GLU A 150 -44.31 1.64 5.08
C GLU A 150 -45.79 1.64 4.67
N GLU A 151 -46.09 1.52 3.37
CA GLU A 151 -47.47 1.52 2.88
C GLU A 151 -48.24 0.27 3.32
N LYS A 152 -47.61 -0.91 3.29
CA LYS A 152 -48.20 -2.16 3.80
C LYS A 152 -48.44 -2.09 5.31
N GLN A 153 -47.52 -1.47 6.05
CA GLN A 153 -47.65 -1.28 7.48
C GLN A 153 -48.79 -0.29 7.83
N LYS A 154 -48.93 0.82 7.08
CA LYS A 154 -50.05 1.76 7.21
C LYS A 154 -51.41 1.11 6.91
N ARG A 155 -51.51 0.27 5.88
CA ARG A 155 -52.75 -0.49 5.58
C ARG A 155 -53.08 -1.53 6.66
N GLY A 156 -52.08 -2.18 7.23
CA GLY A 156 -52.26 -3.10 8.36
C GLY A 156 -52.84 -2.41 9.60
N TYR A 157 -52.31 -1.23 9.96
CA TYR A 157 -52.86 -0.44 11.07
C TYR A 157 -54.26 0.12 10.78
N HIS A 158 -54.56 0.48 9.52
CA HIS A 158 -55.88 1.01 9.16
C HIS A 158 -57.00 -0.03 9.24
N LEU A 159 -56.72 -1.28 8.85
CA LEU A 159 -57.67 -2.39 8.96
C LEU A 159 -57.94 -2.78 10.42
N GLN A 160 -56.94 -2.70 11.29
CA GLN A 160 -57.07 -3.01 12.72
C GLN A 160 -57.83 -1.93 13.52
N MET A 161 -58.03 -0.74 12.94
CA MET A 161 -58.83 0.36 13.51
C MET A 161 -60.28 0.37 12.99
N MET A 162 -60.64 -0.59 12.12
CA MET A 162 -61.99 -0.76 11.56
C MET A 162 -62.73 -2.00 12.10
N GLU A 163 -62.12 -2.76 13.02
CA GLU A 163 -62.77 -3.77 13.88
C GLU A 163 -63.13 -3.18 15.25
#